data_AF-Q5NGY7-F1
#
_entry.id   AF-Q5NGY7-F1
#
_cell.length_a   1.000
_cell.length_b   1.000
_cell.length_c   1.000
_cell.angle_alpha   90.00
_cell.angle_beta   90.00
_cell.angle_gamma   90.00
#
_symmetry.space_group_name_H-M   'P 1'
#
loop_
_entity.id
_entity.type
_entity.pdbx_description
1 polymer ?
#
loop_
_entity_poly.entity_id
_entity_poly.type
_entity_poly.pdbx_seq_one_letter_code
_entity_poly.pdbx_strand_id
1 'polypeptide(L)'
;MSNLNFKGTISLAATIYKRAFKITFALAFMLSFISEFCFVYLMNHGMDKFIQSNGEADVSQLPSGNILAAMFLIIMVATIFVYAMIIILQGIMIKHELKVSDALKIALQIFSKRVFAFLGAFLLSMIAMTLFTMFLQYIGIFLAILLFLTVMPAVLLAQKGVFESLSANFYAVKNNFFYMFRISITILAFMIIKPLLTFGLIYLLKDLGVEIGSLEMSIQNIVVTVVDAFILPFIFAISVAAFFSTSSK
;
A
#
# COMPACT_ATOMS: atom_id res chain seq x y z
N MET A 1 23.89 -3.70 -23.38
CA MET A 1 22.74 -3.57 -22.45
C MET A 1 22.74 -2.14 -21.90
N SER A 2 21.72 -1.31 -22.17
CA SER A 2 21.67 0.00 -21.51
C SER A 2 21.36 -0.21 -20.02
N ASN A 3 22.24 0.28 -19.15
CA ASN A 3 22.06 0.16 -17.70
C ASN A 3 20.76 0.87 -17.29
N LEU A 4 19.86 0.16 -16.61
CA LEU A 4 18.68 0.79 -16.03
C LEU A 4 19.11 1.87 -15.04
N ASN A 5 18.51 3.06 -15.16
CA ASN A 5 18.91 4.22 -14.38
C ASN A 5 18.02 4.37 -13.13
N PHE A 6 18.57 4.03 -11.97
CA PHE A 6 17.92 4.20 -10.67
C PHE A 6 17.42 5.64 -10.46
N LYS A 7 18.26 6.65 -10.70
CA LYS A 7 17.88 8.06 -10.53
C LYS A 7 16.75 8.46 -11.47
N GLY A 8 16.80 7.99 -12.72
CA GLY A 8 15.74 8.21 -13.70
C GLY A 8 14.41 7.62 -13.25
N THR A 9 14.44 6.42 -12.64
CA THR A 9 13.24 5.75 -12.14
C THR A 9 12.62 6.47 -10.96
N ILE A 10 13.43 6.94 -10.00
CA ILE A 10 12.94 7.73 -8.86
C ILE A 10 12.39 9.08 -9.34
N SER A 11 13.02 9.73 -10.33
CA SER A 11 12.50 10.95 -10.95
C SER A 11 11.15 10.72 -11.64
N LEU A 12 10.99 9.58 -12.33
CA LEU A 12 9.72 9.19 -12.92
C LEU A 12 8.66 8.93 -11.84
N ALA A 13 9.00 8.22 -10.76
CA ALA A 13 8.11 7.99 -9.63
C ALA A 13 7.62 9.30 -9.01
N ALA A 14 8.52 10.28 -8.81
CA ALA A 14 8.16 11.62 -8.33
C ALA A 14 7.22 12.35 -9.30
N THR A 15 7.42 12.19 -10.60
CA THR A 15 6.55 12.79 -11.63
C THR A 15 5.17 12.15 -11.62
N ILE A 16 5.10 10.81 -11.59
CA ILE A 16 3.86 10.03 -11.46
C ILE A 16 3.09 10.47 -10.22
N TYR A 17 3.76 10.50 -9.07
CA TYR A 17 3.16 10.90 -7.81
C TYR A 17 2.61 12.31 -7.86
N LYS A 18 3.39 13.30 -8.29
CA LYS A 18 2.93 14.70 -8.41
C LYS A 18 1.71 14.83 -9.32
N ARG A 19 1.70 14.13 -10.45
CA ARG A 19 0.61 14.20 -11.42
C ARG A 19 -0.70 13.59 -10.89
N ALA A 20 -0.62 12.45 -10.20
CA ALA A 20 -1.78 11.74 -9.68
C ALA A 20 -2.12 12.11 -8.23
N PHE A 21 -1.32 12.96 -7.58
CA PHE A 21 -1.33 13.20 -6.13
C PHE A 21 -2.73 13.41 -5.57
N LYS A 22 -3.48 14.39 -6.10
CA LYS A 22 -4.79 14.77 -5.55
C LYS A 22 -5.77 13.59 -5.48
N ILE A 23 -5.87 12.83 -6.57
CA ILE A 23 -6.82 11.71 -6.64
C ILE A 23 -6.34 10.51 -5.84
N THR A 24 -5.03 10.20 -5.89
CA THR A 24 -4.48 9.06 -5.15
C THR A 24 -4.43 9.31 -3.65
N PHE A 25 -4.19 10.55 -3.23
CA PHE A 25 -4.26 10.98 -1.84
C PHE A 25 -5.70 10.85 -1.33
N ALA A 26 -6.69 11.37 -2.06
CA ALA A 26 -8.10 11.26 -1.67
C ALA A 26 -8.53 9.78 -1.52
N LEU A 27 -8.15 8.91 -2.46
CA LEU A 27 -8.42 7.48 -2.37
C LEU A 27 -7.75 6.81 -1.16
N ALA A 28 -6.46 7.07 -0.94
CA ALA A 28 -5.73 6.52 0.19
C ALA A 28 -6.27 7.06 1.53
N PHE A 29 -6.62 8.34 1.59
CA PHE A 29 -7.24 8.96 2.76
C PHE A 29 -8.59 8.34 3.09
N MET A 30 -9.45 8.09 2.09
CA MET A 30 -10.71 7.38 2.30
C MET A 30 -10.50 5.96 2.84
N LEU A 31 -9.53 5.21 2.31
CA LEU A 31 -9.20 3.89 2.83
C LEU A 31 -8.72 3.94 4.28
N SER A 32 -7.77 4.84 4.57
CA SER A 32 -7.25 5.02 5.92
C SER A 32 -8.37 5.42 6.89
N PHE A 33 -9.29 6.30 6.49
CA PHE A 33 -10.45 6.67 7.30
C PHE A 33 -11.38 5.49 7.59
N ILE A 34 -11.69 4.64 6.59
CA ILE A 34 -12.50 3.43 6.78
C ILE A 34 -11.81 2.46 7.74
N SER A 35 -10.51 2.21 7.53
CA SER A 35 -9.71 1.33 8.38
C SER A 35 -9.68 1.83 9.82
N GLU A 36 -9.50 3.13 10.00
CA GLU A 36 -9.44 3.78 11.30
C GLU A 36 -10.79 3.73 12.02
N PHE A 37 -11.89 4.02 11.32
CA PHE A 37 -13.23 3.88 11.87
C PHE A 37 -13.47 2.45 12.41
N CYS A 38 -13.07 1.44 11.63
CA CYS A 38 -13.16 0.05 12.06
C CYS A 38 -12.26 -0.24 13.27
N PHE A 39 -11.04 0.28 13.29
CA PHE A 39 -10.12 0.10 14.41
C PHE A 39 -10.67 0.72 15.70
N VAL A 40 -11.10 1.98 15.66
CA VAL A 40 -11.71 2.68 16.82
C VAL A 40 -12.95 1.95 17.31
N TYR A 41 -13.79 1.45 16.40
CA TYR A 41 -14.95 0.64 16.78
C TYR A 41 -14.54 -0.61 17.55
N LEU A 42 -13.53 -1.35 17.09
CA LEU A 42 -13.01 -2.53 17.79
C LEU A 42 -12.43 -2.17 19.16
N MET A 43 -11.63 -1.11 19.24
CA MET A 43 -11.03 -0.64 20.49
C MET A 43 -12.09 -0.27 21.53
N ASN A 44 -13.18 0.39 21.11
CA ASN A 44 -14.30 0.74 21.99
C ASN A 44 -15.13 -0.47 22.43
N HIS A 45 -14.97 -1.62 21.79
CA HIS A 45 -15.67 -2.87 22.11
C HIS A 45 -14.70 -3.93 22.66
N GLY A 46 -13.77 -3.53 23.53
CA GLY A 46 -12.97 -4.45 24.35
C GLY A 46 -11.77 -5.11 23.66
N MET A 47 -11.47 -4.75 22.40
CA MET A 47 -10.28 -5.24 21.71
C MET A 47 -8.99 -4.77 22.39
N ASP A 48 -9.00 -3.57 22.98
CA ASP A 48 -7.90 -3.02 23.77
C ASP A 48 -7.53 -3.92 24.95
N LYS A 49 -8.54 -4.33 25.72
CA LYS A 49 -8.41 -5.20 26.88
C LYS A 49 -8.00 -6.61 26.48
N PHE A 50 -8.57 -7.14 25.39
CA PHE A 50 -8.22 -8.45 24.85
C PHE A 50 -6.76 -8.53 24.40
N ILE A 51 -6.24 -7.48 23.76
CA ILE A 51 -4.84 -7.40 23.37
C ILE A 51 -3.93 -7.28 24.61
N GLN A 52 -4.27 -6.40 25.55
CA GLN A 52 -3.47 -6.19 26.77
C GLN A 52 -3.42 -7.42 27.67
N SER A 53 -4.47 -8.23 27.68
CA SER A 53 -4.54 -9.48 28.44
C SER A 53 -3.92 -10.68 27.72
N ASN A 54 -3.21 -10.49 26.59
CA ASN A 54 -2.72 -11.59 25.74
C ASN A 54 -3.80 -12.63 25.36
N GLY A 55 -5.05 -12.19 25.18
CA GLY A 55 -6.18 -13.06 24.81
C GLY A 55 -6.94 -13.70 25.97
N GLU A 56 -6.61 -13.38 27.23
CA GLU A 56 -7.32 -13.90 28.41
C GLU A 56 -8.57 -13.09 28.82
N ALA A 57 -8.83 -11.94 28.19
CA ALA A 57 -9.98 -11.12 28.52
C ALA A 57 -11.30 -11.74 28.07
N ASP A 58 -12.37 -11.36 28.77
CA ASP A 58 -13.72 -11.79 28.44
C ASP A 58 -14.11 -11.37 27.02
N VAL A 59 -14.27 -12.38 26.16
CA VAL A 59 -14.62 -12.26 24.75
C VAL A 59 -16.06 -11.79 24.55
N SER A 60 -16.88 -11.80 25.61
CA SER A 60 -18.28 -11.35 25.57
C SER A 60 -18.43 -9.85 25.24
N GLN A 61 -17.38 -9.07 25.50
CA GLN A 61 -17.35 -7.63 25.18
C GLN A 61 -16.98 -7.36 23.72
N LEU A 62 -16.42 -8.35 23.01
CA LEU A 62 -16.07 -8.20 21.60
C LEU A 62 -17.33 -8.18 20.72
N PRO A 63 -17.29 -7.47 19.58
CA PRO A 63 -18.38 -7.53 18.61
C PRO A 63 -18.64 -8.96 18.16
N SER A 64 -19.90 -9.26 17.83
CA SER A 64 -20.28 -10.58 17.31
C SER A 64 -19.43 -10.97 16.09
N GLY A 65 -19.19 -12.27 15.90
CA GLY A 65 -18.39 -12.77 14.77
C GLY A 65 -18.88 -12.29 13.40
N ASN A 66 -20.19 -12.06 13.24
CA ASN A 66 -20.77 -11.51 12.01
C ASN A 66 -20.32 -10.06 11.76
N ILE A 67 -20.24 -9.24 12.81
CA ILE A 67 -19.77 -7.85 12.71
C ILE A 67 -18.28 -7.83 12.37
N LEU A 68 -17.48 -8.66 13.05
CA LEU A 68 -16.04 -8.79 12.78
C LEU A 68 -15.77 -9.22 11.33
N ALA A 69 -16.50 -10.23 10.85
CA ALA A 69 -16.40 -10.71 9.47
C ALA A 69 -16.80 -9.63 8.46
N ALA A 70 -17.87 -8.88 8.74
CA ALA A 70 -18.30 -7.78 7.89
C ALA A 70 -17.25 -6.65 7.82
N MET A 71 -16.69 -6.25 8.96
CA MET A 71 -15.64 -5.22 9.03
C MET A 71 -14.39 -5.67 8.25
N PHE A 72 -13.96 -6.92 8.43
CA PHE A 72 -12.83 -7.49 7.70
C PHE A 72 -13.08 -7.47 6.18
N LEU A 73 -14.26 -7.89 5.74
CA LEU A 73 -14.63 -7.90 4.32
C LEU A 73 -14.65 -6.49 3.74
N ILE A 74 -15.21 -5.52 4.46
CA ILE A 74 -15.24 -4.11 4.05
C ILE A 74 -13.82 -3.56 3.87
N ILE A 75 -12.95 -3.76 4.85
CA ILE A 75 -11.54 -3.31 4.78
C ILE A 75 -10.82 -3.98 3.62
N MET A 76 -11.00 -5.29 3.44
CA MET A 76 -10.35 -6.03 2.36
C MET A 76 -10.78 -5.50 0.99
N VAL A 77 -12.10 -5.38 0.75
CA VAL A 77 -12.64 -4.88 -0.52
C VAL A 77 -12.19 -3.44 -0.78
N ALA A 78 -12.25 -2.57 0.23
CA ALA A 78 -11.78 -1.20 0.12
C ALA A 78 -10.29 -1.13 -0.21
N THR A 79 -9.46 -1.95 0.45
CA THR A 79 -8.01 -2.01 0.22
C THR A 79 -7.71 -2.43 -1.21
N ILE A 80 -8.32 -3.52 -1.68
CA ILE A 80 -8.14 -4.03 -3.04
C ILE A 80 -8.52 -2.96 -4.06
N PHE A 81 -9.69 -2.34 -3.88
CA PHE A 81 -10.17 -1.31 -4.77
C PHE A 81 -9.22 -0.10 -4.80
N VAL A 82 -8.88 0.46 -3.65
CA VAL A 82 -8.05 1.66 -3.56
C VAL A 82 -6.64 1.41 -4.09
N TYR A 83 -6.00 0.29 -3.73
CA TYR A 83 -4.66 -0.03 -4.20
C TYR A 83 -4.63 -0.21 -5.73
N ALA A 84 -5.60 -0.95 -6.28
CA ALA A 84 -5.70 -1.12 -7.73
C ALA A 84 -5.93 0.20 -8.43
N MET A 85 -6.86 1.02 -7.94
CA MET A 85 -7.18 2.32 -8.53
C MET A 85 -5.99 3.27 -8.49
N ILE A 86 -5.23 3.32 -7.39
CA ILE A 86 -4.01 4.14 -7.31
C ILE A 86 -3.01 3.71 -8.38
N ILE A 87 -2.71 2.41 -8.48
CA ILE A 87 -1.74 1.88 -9.46
C ILE A 87 -2.20 2.17 -10.89
N ILE A 88 -3.47 1.93 -11.20
CA ILE A 88 -4.01 2.15 -12.55
C ILE A 88 -3.98 3.64 -12.90
N LEU A 89 -4.50 4.52 -12.03
CA LEU A 89 -4.53 5.96 -12.25
C LEU A 89 -3.13 6.52 -12.47
N GLN A 90 -2.17 6.12 -11.63
CA GLN A 90 -0.77 6.49 -11.78
C GLN A 90 -0.20 6.06 -13.13
N GLY A 91 -0.48 4.84 -13.57
CA GLY A 91 -0.01 4.31 -14.85
C GLY A 91 -0.63 4.97 -16.08
N ILE A 92 -1.95 5.20 -16.08
CA ILE A 92 -2.64 5.78 -17.25
C ILE A 92 -2.42 7.29 -17.36
N MET A 93 -2.40 8.01 -16.24
CA MET A 93 -2.26 9.47 -16.25
C MET A 93 -0.88 9.90 -16.75
N ILE A 94 0.18 9.13 -16.43
CA ILE A 94 1.51 9.42 -16.95
C ILE A 94 1.65 9.04 -18.43
N LYS A 95 1.00 7.97 -18.88
CA LYS A 95 1.13 7.46 -20.26
C LYS A 95 0.31 8.24 -21.28
N HIS A 96 -0.87 8.74 -20.90
CA HIS A 96 -1.87 9.27 -21.84
C HIS A 96 -2.26 10.73 -21.61
N GLU A 97 -1.63 11.39 -20.64
CA GLU A 97 -1.86 12.81 -20.31
C GLU A 97 -3.32 13.22 -20.08
N LEU A 98 -4.14 12.27 -19.62
CA LEU A 98 -5.59 12.44 -19.55
C LEU A 98 -6.03 13.38 -18.42
N LYS A 99 -7.21 13.99 -18.63
CA LYS A 99 -7.98 14.61 -17.54
C LYS A 99 -8.40 13.55 -16.54
N VAL A 100 -8.52 13.94 -15.26
CA VAL A 100 -8.82 13.02 -14.14
C VAL A 100 -10.13 12.25 -14.36
N SER A 101 -11.16 12.89 -14.90
CA SER A 101 -12.47 12.26 -15.17
C SER A 101 -12.37 11.10 -16.15
N ASP A 102 -11.59 11.26 -17.22
CA ASP A 102 -11.44 10.26 -18.27
C ASP A 102 -10.51 9.14 -17.79
N ALA A 103 -9.46 9.51 -17.05
CA ALA A 103 -8.61 8.55 -16.36
C ALA A 103 -9.41 7.66 -15.40
N LEU A 104 -10.31 8.22 -14.59
CA LEU A 104 -11.16 7.43 -13.68
C LEU A 104 -12.06 6.44 -14.42
N LYS A 105 -12.69 6.84 -15.53
CA LYS A 105 -13.53 5.94 -16.33
C LYS A 105 -12.73 4.76 -16.86
N ILE A 106 -11.55 5.04 -17.44
CA ILE A 106 -10.66 4.00 -17.96
C ILE A 106 -10.14 3.11 -16.82
N ALA A 107 -9.80 3.70 -15.68
CA ALA A 107 -9.31 2.96 -14.52
C ALA A 107 -10.36 1.98 -14.00
N LEU A 108 -11.61 2.40 -13.90
CA LEU A 108 -12.72 1.52 -13.50
C LEU A 108 -12.96 0.39 -14.50
N GLN A 109 -12.82 0.65 -15.81
CA GLN A 109 -12.93 -0.38 -16.85
C GLN A 109 -11.79 -1.41 -16.77
N ILE A 110 -10.57 -0.97 -16.47
CA ILE A 110 -9.43 -1.87 -16.28
C ILE A 110 -9.65 -2.68 -14.99
N PHE A 111 -10.04 -2.02 -13.90
CA PHE A 111 -10.27 -2.66 -12.61
C PHE A 111 -11.34 -3.75 -12.71
N SER A 112 -12.49 -3.47 -13.31
CA SER A 112 -13.60 -4.44 -13.41
C SER A 112 -13.21 -5.72 -14.16
N LYS A 113 -12.33 -5.62 -15.16
CA LYS A 113 -11.83 -6.77 -15.92
C LYS A 113 -10.71 -7.52 -15.20
N ARG A 114 -10.00 -6.86 -14.28
CA ARG A 114 -8.74 -7.35 -13.72
C ARG A 114 -8.77 -7.58 -12.21
N VAL A 115 -9.91 -7.33 -11.55
CA VAL A 115 -10.08 -7.42 -10.09
C VAL A 115 -9.65 -8.76 -9.52
N PHE A 116 -10.04 -9.88 -10.14
CA PHE A 116 -9.69 -11.21 -9.64
C PHE A 116 -8.20 -11.54 -9.81
N ALA A 117 -7.61 -11.16 -10.94
CA ALA A 117 -6.18 -11.33 -11.15
C ALA A 117 -5.38 -10.47 -10.15
N PHE A 118 -5.83 -9.24 -9.90
CA PHE A 118 -5.20 -8.36 -8.92
C PHE A 118 -5.36 -8.89 -7.49
N LEU A 119 -6.55 -9.36 -7.12
CA LEU A 119 -6.80 -10.02 -5.83
C LEU A 119 -5.85 -11.20 -5.63
N GLY A 120 -5.70 -12.06 -6.65
CA GLY A 120 -4.77 -13.19 -6.59
C GLY A 120 -3.31 -12.75 -6.39
N ALA A 121 -2.85 -11.74 -7.12
CA ALA A 121 -1.50 -11.19 -6.94
C ALA A 121 -1.31 -10.54 -5.56
N PHE A 122 -2.33 -9.83 -5.06
CA PHE A 122 -2.33 -9.18 -3.76
C PHE A 122 -2.26 -10.21 -2.63
N LEU A 123 -3.15 -11.21 -2.61
CA LEU A 123 -3.15 -12.26 -1.60
C LEU A 123 -1.85 -13.07 -1.62
N LEU A 124 -1.34 -13.41 -2.81
CA LEU A 124 -0.08 -14.13 -2.93
C LEU A 124 1.09 -13.30 -2.40
N SER A 125 1.10 -11.98 -2.63
CA SER A 125 2.11 -11.08 -2.07
C SER A 125 2.05 -11.01 -0.55
N MET A 126 0.84 -11.03 0.04
CA MET A 126 0.65 -11.08 1.48
C MET A 126 1.15 -12.41 2.06
N ILE A 127 0.79 -13.55 1.46
CA ILE A 127 1.24 -14.87 1.90
C ILE A 127 2.78 -14.93 1.88
N ALA A 128 3.39 -14.49 0.77
CA ALA A 128 4.85 -14.45 0.64
C ALA A 128 5.49 -13.54 1.70
N MET A 129 4.93 -12.34 1.92
CA MET A 129 5.41 -11.41 2.93
C MET A 129 5.32 -12.03 4.34
N THR A 130 4.20 -12.63 4.70
CA THR A 130 4.01 -13.28 6.00
C THR A 130 5.00 -14.42 6.20
N LEU A 131 5.10 -15.34 5.24
CA LEU A 131 6.02 -16.48 5.33
C LEU A 131 7.47 -16.01 5.45
N PHE A 132 7.92 -15.08 4.62
CA PHE A 132 9.30 -14.60 4.70
C PHE A 132 9.57 -13.82 5.99
N THR A 133 8.62 -13.02 6.47
CA THR A 133 8.79 -12.23 7.71
C THR A 133 8.88 -13.13 8.93
N MET A 134 8.14 -14.25 8.96
CA MET A 134 8.21 -15.23 10.07
C MET A 134 9.62 -15.80 10.26
N PHE A 135 10.36 -16.06 9.18
CA PHE A 135 11.70 -16.65 9.26
C PHE A 135 12.83 -15.60 9.27
N LEU A 136 12.65 -14.47 8.58
CA LEU A 136 13.73 -13.52 8.24
C LEU A 136 13.44 -12.08 8.68
N GLN A 137 12.32 -11.83 9.37
CA GLN A 137 11.91 -10.49 9.84
C GLN A 137 11.96 -9.43 8.72
N TYR A 138 12.73 -8.35 8.91
CA TYR A 138 12.89 -7.26 7.95
C TYR A 138 13.52 -7.69 6.62
N ILE A 139 14.44 -8.67 6.65
CA ILE A 139 15.01 -9.26 5.43
C ILE A 139 13.89 -9.96 4.64
N GLY A 140 12.94 -10.58 5.35
CA GLY A 140 11.77 -11.22 4.74
C GLY A 140 10.85 -10.22 4.02
N ILE A 141 10.56 -9.08 4.65
CA ILE A 141 9.80 -7.98 4.04
C ILE A 141 10.51 -7.48 2.78
N PHE A 142 11.82 -7.27 2.85
CA PHE A 142 12.63 -6.86 1.71
C PHE A 142 12.53 -7.84 0.53
N LEU A 143 12.66 -9.14 0.80
CA LEU A 143 12.56 -10.19 -0.23
C LEU A 143 11.17 -10.22 -0.87
N ALA A 144 10.11 -10.07 -0.08
CA ALA A 144 8.75 -9.97 -0.59
C ALA A 144 8.58 -8.76 -1.53
N ILE A 145 9.09 -7.59 -1.14
CA ILE A 145 9.07 -6.38 -1.99
C ILE A 145 9.81 -6.65 -3.30
N LEU A 146 11.01 -7.25 -3.25
CA LEU A 146 11.79 -7.55 -4.44
C LEU A 146 11.06 -8.52 -5.40
N LEU A 147 10.42 -9.56 -4.86
CA LEU A 147 9.70 -10.58 -5.62
C LEU A 147 8.39 -10.08 -6.24
N PHE A 148 7.77 -9.06 -5.66
CA PHE A 148 6.50 -8.51 -6.12
C PHE A 148 6.60 -7.09 -6.71
N LEU A 149 7.81 -6.52 -6.81
CA LEU A 149 8.05 -5.10 -7.12
C LEU A 149 7.25 -4.58 -8.33
N THR A 150 7.19 -5.34 -9.42
CA THR A 150 6.50 -4.94 -10.65
C THR A 150 5.25 -5.76 -10.96
N VAL A 151 4.90 -6.71 -10.09
CA VAL A 151 3.84 -7.69 -10.33
C VAL A 151 2.45 -7.03 -10.39
N MET A 152 2.12 -6.20 -9.40
CA MET A 152 0.82 -5.51 -9.36
C MET A 152 0.62 -4.56 -10.56
N PRO A 153 1.58 -3.68 -10.90
CA PRO A 153 1.50 -2.91 -12.14
C PRO A 153 1.38 -3.78 -13.41
N ALA A 154 2.11 -4.90 -13.49
CA ALA A 154 2.03 -5.78 -14.66
C ALA A 154 0.65 -6.44 -14.82
N VAL A 155 0.05 -6.88 -13.72
CA VAL A 155 -1.30 -7.49 -13.71
C VAL A 155 -2.38 -6.49 -14.12
N LEU A 156 -2.24 -5.22 -13.71
CA LEU A 156 -3.24 -4.19 -13.94
C LEU A 156 -3.04 -3.44 -15.26
N LEU A 157 -1.83 -2.95 -15.53
CA LEU A 157 -1.52 -2.06 -16.66
C LEU A 157 -1.18 -2.84 -17.95
N ALA A 158 -0.40 -3.92 -17.84
CA ALA A 158 -0.11 -4.80 -18.98
C ALA A 158 -1.11 -5.96 -19.13
N GLN A 159 -2.07 -6.07 -18.20
CA GLN A 159 -3.12 -7.09 -18.23
C GLN A 159 -2.57 -8.53 -18.29
N LYS A 160 -1.38 -8.77 -17.73
CA LYS A 160 -0.73 -10.08 -17.67
C LYS A 160 -1.30 -11.00 -16.59
N GLY A 161 -1.22 -12.32 -16.77
CA GLY A 161 -1.59 -13.26 -15.71
C GLY A 161 -0.76 -13.07 -14.43
N VAL A 162 -1.23 -13.55 -13.28
CA VAL A 162 -0.47 -13.43 -12.00
C VAL A 162 0.89 -14.11 -12.10
N PHE A 163 0.91 -15.36 -12.54
CA PHE A 163 2.15 -16.14 -12.70
C PHE A 163 3.05 -15.58 -13.81
N GLU A 164 2.47 -15.13 -14.92
CA GLU A 164 3.22 -14.46 -15.98
C GLU A 164 3.90 -13.18 -15.47
N SER A 165 3.20 -12.41 -14.63
CA SER A 165 3.74 -11.20 -14.02
C SER A 165 4.86 -11.50 -13.02
N LEU A 166 4.75 -12.60 -12.28
CA LEU A 166 5.81 -13.09 -11.40
C LEU A 166 7.04 -13.52 -12.18
N SER A 167 6.88 -14.32 -13.23
CA SER A 167 7.98 -14.74 -14.10
C SER A 167 8.67 -13.54 -14.75
N ALA A 168 7.90 -12.55 -15.20
CA ALA A 168 8.45 -11.31 -15.74
C ALA A 168 9.23 -10.51 -14.69
N ASN A 169 8.72 -10.39 -13.46
CA ASN A 169 9.43 -9.73 -12.37
C ASN A 169 10.72 -10.47 -12.02
N PHE A 170 10.69 -11.80 -11.94
CA PHE A 170 11.87 -12.62 -11.67
C PHE A 170 12.94 -12.47 -12.77
N TYR A 171 12.51 -12.44 -14.04
CA TYR A 171 13.41 -12.16 -15.16
C TYR A 171 14.03 -10.76 -15.04
N ALA A 172 13.24 -9.75 -14.67
CA ALA A 172 13.75 -8.39 -14.44
C ALA A 172 14.76 -8.34 -13.28
N VAL A 173 14.51 -9.05 -12.17
CA VAL A 173 15.44 -9.18 -11.04
C VAL A 173 16.72 -9.89 -11.46
N LYS A 174 16.63 -11.02 -12.17
CA LYS A 174 17.81 -11.78 -12.63
C LYS A 174 18.73 -10.93 -13.52
N ASN A 175 18.16 -10.19 -14.47
CA ASN A 175 18.94 -9.44 -15.45
C ASN A 175 19.39 -8.06 -14.96
N ASN A 176 18.72 -7.50 -13.95
CA ASN A 176 18.98 -6.15 -13.44
C ASN A 176 19.05 -6.13 -11.90
N PHE A 177 19.69 -7.12 -11.31
CA PHE A 177 19.65 -7.38 -9.86
C PHE A 177 19.97 -6.14 -9.02
N PHE A 178 21.13 -5.51 -9.23
CA PHE A 178 21.52 -4.33 -8.44
C PHE A 178 20.56 -3.15 -8.57
N TYR A 179 19.94 -2.99 -9.74
CA TYR A 179 18.94 -1.95 -9.96
C TYR A 179 17.65 -2.26 -9.19
N MET A 180 17.10 -3.46 -9.35
CA MET A 180 15.86 -3.89 -8.67
C MET A 180 16.06 -3.87 -7.14
N PHE A 181 17.22 -4.35 -6.68
CA PHE A 181 17.63 -4.32 -5.28
C PHE A 181 17.60 -2.90 -4.69
N ARG A 182 18.18 -1.91 -5.37
CA ARG A 182 18.17 -0.51 -4.91
C ARG A 182 16.77 0.09 -4.86
N ILE A 183 15.92 -0.24 -5.83
CA ILE A 183 14.52 0.19 -5.84
C ILE A 183 13.76 -0.43 -4.66
N SER A 184 13.92 -1.73 -4.40
CA SER A 184 13.29 -2.41 -3.27
C SER A 184 13.76 -1.88 -1.93
N ILE A 185 15.05 -1.53 -1.78
CA ILE A 185 15.56 -0.84 -0.58
C ILE A 185 14.87 0.50 -0.40
N THR A 186 14.65 1.25 -1.48
CA THR A 186 13.97 2.55 -1.41
C THR A 186 12.54 2.40 -0.88
N ILE A 187 11.80 1.41 -1.38
CA ILE A 187 10.44 1.10 -0.86
C ILE A 187 10.50 0.70 0.61
N LEU A 188 11.42 -0.18 1.00
CA LEU A 188 11.59 -0.59 2.39
C LEU A 188 11.89 0.60 3.30
N ALA A 189 12.76 1.52 2.85
CA ALA A 189 13.05 2.75 3.59
C ALA A 189 11.79 3.59 3.82
N PHE A 190 10.91 3.74 2.81
CA PHE A 190 9.62 4.43 3.01
C PHE A 190 8.68 3.70 3.98
N MET A 191 8.69 2.36 3.97
CA MET A 191 7.91 1.57 4.93
C MET A 191 8.41 1.73 6.38
N ILE A 192 9.70 2.02 6.58
CA ILE A 192 10.29 2.30 7.90
C ILE A 192 10.12 3.78 8.29
N ILE A 193 10.25 4.70 7.33
CA ILE A 193 10.06 6.14 7.56
C ILE A 193 8.62 6.44 7.97
N LYS A 194 7.63 5.73 7.40
CA LYS A 194 6.21 5.87 7.76
C LYS A 194 5.97 5.82 9.28
N PRO A 195 6.25 4.73 10.01
CA PRO A 195 6.01 4.67 11.45
C PRO A 195 6.87 5.67 12.23
N LEU A 196 8.08 6.00 11.78
CA LEU A 196 8.93 7.02 12.42
C LEU A 196 8.32 8.42 12.31
N LEU A 197 7.78 8.79 11.15
CA LEU A 197 7.09 10.06 10.95
C LEU A 197 5.81 10.11 11.77
N THR A 198 5.03 9.04 11.78
CA THR A 198 3.83 8.94 12.63
C THR A 198 4.19 9.15 14.09
N PHE A 199 5.18 8.43 14.63
CA PHE A 199 5.61 8.56 16.01
C PHE A 199 6.14 9.96 16.33
N GLY A 200 6.98 10.52 15.46
CA GLY A 200 7.55 11.85 15.65
C GLY A 200 6.49 12.95 15.66
N LEU A 201 5.52 12.89 14.75
CA LEU A 201 4.40 13.85 14.71
C LEU A 201 3.51 13.73 15.94
N ILE A 202 3.20 12.49 16.38
CA ILE A 202 2.44 12.27 17.61
C ILE A 202 3.19 12.83 18.82
N TYR A 203 4.51 12.60 18.91
CA TYR A 203 5.32 13.09 20.02
C TYR A 203 5.36 14.63 20.07
N LEU A 204 5.54 15.29 18.93
CA LEU A 204 5.49 16.75 18.84
C LEU A 204 4.13 17.32 19.30
N LEU A 205 3.03 16.65 18.95
CA LEU A 205 1.69 17.09 19.39
C LEU A 205 1.50 16.96 20.90
N LYS A 206 2.09 15.93 21.52
CA LYS A 206 2.08 15.78 22.99
C LYS A 206 2.89 16.87 23.67
N ASP A 207 4.06 17.20 23.12
CA ASP A 207 4.94 18.26 23.66
C ASP A 207 4.29 19.66 23.57
N LEU A 208 3.41 19.88 22.59
CA LEU A 208 2.61 21.10 22.45
C LEU A 208 1.42 21.22 23.43
N GLY A 209 1.30 20.33 24.42
CA GLY A 209 0.30 20.43 25.47
C GLY A 209 -1.12 20.04 25.04
N VAL A 210 -1.26 19.19 24.01
CA VAL A 210 -2.54 18.55 23.68
C VAL A 210 -2.86 17.54 24.79
N GLU A 211 -3.57 18.00 25.82
CA GLU A 211 -3.89 17.22 27.02
C GLU A 211 -4.88 16.07 26.78
N ILE A 212 -4.77 15.11 27.68
CA ILE A 212 -5.26 13.73 27.64
C ILE A 212 -6.80 13.68 27.66
N GLY A 213 -7.37 13.24 26.55
CA GLY A 213 -8.80 12.98 26.38
C GLY A 213 -9.07 12.26 25.05
N SER A 214 -10.34 11.99 24.74
CA SER A 214 -10.77 11.37 23.46
C SER A 214 -10.31 12.15 22.22
N LEU A 215 -9.98 13.44 22.40
CA LEU A 215 -9.41 14.32 21.39
C LEU A 215 -7.98 13.92 20.98
N GLU A 216 -7.13 13.48 21.92
CA GLU A 216 -5.74 13.08 21.65
C GLU A 216 -5.70 11.84 20.76
N MET A 217 -6.48 10.81 21.11
CA MET A 217 -6.58 9.57 20.32
C MET A 217 -7.10 9.88 18.90
N SER A 218 -8.11 10.74 18.80
CA SER A 218 -8.64 11.19 17.50
C SER A 218 -7.59 11.91 16.65
N ILE A 219 -6.78 12.78 17.25
CA ILE A 219 -5.70 13.51 16.56
C ILE A 219 -4.59 12.55 16.12
N GLN A 220 -4.18 11.61 16.97
CA GLN A 220 -3.18 10.59 16.61
C GLN A 220 -3.65 9.77 15.40
N ASN A 221 -4.92 9.38 15.39
CA ASN A 221 -5.53 8.61 14.32
C ASN A 221 -5.61 9.40 13.01
N ILE A 222 -5.87 10.71 13.09
CA ILE A 222 -5.79 11.61 11.93
C ILE A 222 -4.34 11.68 11.40
N VAL A 223 -3.34 11.80 12.29
CA VAL A 223 -1.92 11.83 11.89
C VAL A 223 -1.54 10.55 11.17
N VAL A 224 -1.89 9.38 11.74
CA VAL A 224 -1.68 8.06 11.10
C VAL A 224 -2.31 8.03 9.71
N THR A 225 -3.58 8.45 9.61
CA THR A 225 -4.34 8.48 8.36
C THR A 225 -3.68 9.36 7.29
N VAL A 226 -3.22 10.56 7.67
CA VAL A 226 -2.59 11.50 6.74
C VAL A 226 -1.23 11.01 6.28
N VAL A 227 -0.39 10.50 7.20
CA VAL A 227 0.94 9.96 6.86
C VAL A 227 0.80 8.77 5.90
N ASP A 228 -0.16 7.89 6.16
CA ASP A 228 -0.47 6.74 5.30
C ASP A 228 -0.91 7.17 3.91
N ALA A 229 -1.87 8.10 3.85
CA ALA A 229 -2.38 8.63 2.59
C ALA A 229 -1.29 9.35 1.77
N PHE A 230 -0.24 9.84 2.41
CA PHE A 230 0.86 10.53 1.75
C PHE A 230 1.92 9.56 1.21
N ILE A 231 2.36 8.59 2.03
CA ILE A 231 3.49 7.70 1.71
C ILE A 231 3.08 6.56 0.79
N LEU A 232 1.90 5.96 1.02
CA LEU A 232 1.47 4.77 0.29
C LEU A 232 1.36 5.02 -1.23
N PRO A 233 0.74 6.11 -1.73
CA PRO A 233 0.72 6.37 -3.15
C PRO A 233 2.12 6.59 -3.74
N PHE A 234 3.08 7.09 -2.95
CA PHE A 234 4.45 7.25 -3.43
C PHE A 234 5.15 5.89 -3.60
N ILE A 235 4.94 4.96 -2.67
CA ILE A 235 5.43 3.57 -2.80
C ILE A 235 4.89 2.93 -4.09
N PHE A 236 3.59 3.08 -4.38
CA PHE A 236 3.03 2.59 -5.63
C PHE A 236 3.59 3.30 -6.87
N ALA A 237 3.86 4.60 -6.78
CA ALA A 237 4.48 5.33 -7.89
C ALA A 237 5.89 4.80 -8.21
N ILE A 238 6.66 4.41 -7.20
CA ILE A 238 7.97 3.75 -7.38
C ILE A 238 7.79 2.40 -8.09
N SER A 239 6.82 1.59 -7.67
CA SER A 239 6.50 0.29 -8.30
C SER A 239 6.07 0.46 -9.76
N VAL A 240 5.19 1.42 -10.06
CA VAL A 240 4.75 1.73 -11.43
C VAL A 240 5.91 2.25 -12.29
N ALA A 241 6.75 3.14 -11.76
CA ALA A 241 7.92 3.64 -12.47
C ALA A 241 8.95 2.54 -12.77
N ALA A 242 9.18 1.65 -11.80
CA ALA A 242 10.04 0.50 -11.96
C ALA A 242 9.49 -0.44 -13.06
N PHE A 243 8.18 -0.70 -13.05
CA PHE A 243 7.50 -1.45 -14.10
C PHE A 243 7.71 -0.84 -15.48
N PHE A 244 7.49 0.46 -15.67
CA PHE A 244 7.71 1.08 -16.98
C PHE A 244 9.18 1.04 -17.42
N SER A 245 10.10 1.19 -16.47
CA SER A 245 11.54 1.17 -16.76
C SER A 245 12.03 -0.23 -17.15
N THR A 246 11.43 -1.29 -16.61
CA THR A 246 11.78 -2.67 -16.93
C THR A 246 10.98 -3.25 -18.10
N SER A 247 9.77 -2.75 -18.36
CA SER A 247 8.90 -3.22 -19.46
C SER A 247 9.15 -2.53 -20.79
N SER A 248 9.86 -1.40 -20.82
CA SER A 248 10.20 -0.63 -22.03
C SER A 248 11.28 -1.31 -22.91
N LYS A 249 11.58 -2.59 -22.68
CA LYS A 249 12.57 -3.38 -23.41
C LYS A 249 12.01 -4.76 -23.74
#